data_AF-A0A8T5MR89-F1
#
_entry.id   AF-A0A8T5MR89-F1
#
_cell.length_a   1.000
_cell.length_b   1.000
_cell.length_c   1.000
_cell.angle_alpha   90.00
_cell.angle_beta   90.00
_cell.angle_gamma   90.00
#
_symmetry.space_group_name_H-M   'P 1'
#
loop_
_entity.id
_entity.type
_entity.pdbx_description
1 polymer ?
#
loop_
_entity_poly.entity_id
_entity_poly.type
_entity_poly.pdbx_seq_one_letter_code
_entity_poly.pdbx_strand_id
1 'polypeptide(L)'
;MTEEPEKHTYTPEEFEKRLMEEKERVFKETVEECSRKLGMDRPPKVHFTDTPCPFSVSLGETELAHIHWDARFICVFRPKLLKCTIDDIKETAAHEVTHLIASNHSDMFYALLEKLKTTIWQPPGGTVGIEGGGASPIYNIETKKKIEERLKDIEWDLEREKDEKAQRVLDTLDRMKTAHTMRSLKIKKSKTPYFLSLPILDRPFIGQGEKMTQRKQREVKAKVRAPRAPTKLEKKDDTIAFLILLVIIILVLISWYLLPSILQ
;
A
#
# COMPACT_ATOMS: atom_id res chain seq x y z
N MET A 1 53.98 -7.65 28.68
CA MET A 1 54.35 -7.27 27.31
C MET A 1 53.06 -7.15 26.55
N THR A 2 52.60 -5.94 26.27
CA THR A 2 51.47 -5.68 25.39
C THR A 2 52.04 -5.55 23.99
N GLU A 3 51.80 -6.54 23.14
CA GLU A 3 52.14 -6.43 21.72
C GLU A 3 51.36 -5.26 21.13
N GLU A 4 52.05 -4.32 20.49
CA GLU A 4 51.38 -3.24 19.76
C GLU A 4 50.55 -3.87 18.64
N PRO A 5 49.27 -3.49 18.49
CA PRO A 5 48.42 -4.02 17.43
C PRO A 5 49.03 -3.65 16.07
N GLU A 6 49.28 -4.65 15.24
CA GLU A 6 49.77 -4.45 13.87
C GLU A 6 48.82 -3.50 13.12
N LYS A 7 49.37 -2.38 12.62
CA LYS A 7 48.62 -1.44 11.79
C LYS A 7 48.35 -2.09 10.43
N HIS A 8 47.19 -2.72 10.30
CA HIS A 8 46.74 -3.25 9.03
C HIS A 8 46.32 -2.10 8.10
N THR A 9 47.02 -1.92 6.99
CA THR A 9 46.62 -0.99 5.92
C THR A 9 45.77 -1.73 4.90
N TYR A 10 44.56 -1.25 4.65
CA TYR A 10 43.64 -1.80 3.64
C TYR A 10 43.72 -0.98 2.35
N THR A 11 43.54 -1.64 1.20
CA THR A 11 43.24 -0.89 -0.03
C THR A 11 41.81 -0.34 0.03
N PRO A 12 41.48 0.75 -0.71
CA PRO A 12 40.12 1.27 -0.78
C PRO A 12 39.07 0.21 -1.15
N GLU A 13 39.40 -0.70 -2.07
CA GLU A 13 38.51 -1.77 -2.54
C GLU A 13 38.26 -2.83 -1.46
N GLU A 14 39.30 -3.18 -0.70
CA GLU A 14 39.18 -4.10 0.44
C GLU A 14 38.32 -3.51 1.55
N PHE A 15 38.47 -2.21 1.81
CA PHE A 15 37.64 -1.50 2.79
C PHE A 15 36.17 -1.46 2.37
N GLU A 16 35.88 -1.11 1.11
CA GLU A 16 34.51 -1.06 0.58
C GLU A 16 33.85 -2.43 0.62
N LYS A 17 34.57 -3.49 0.24
CA LYS A 17 34.09 -4.88 0.31
C LYS A 17 33.74 -5.27 1.75
N ARG A 18 34.62 -4.99 2.72
CA ARG A 18 34.36 -5.30 4.14
C ARG A 18 33.19 -4.50 4.71
N LEU A 19 33.09 -3.22 4.36
CA LEU A 19 31.98 -2.37 4.76
C LEU A 19 30.65 -2.92 4.21
N MET A 20 30.65 -3.38 2.95
CA MET A 20 29.49 -3.98 2.33
C MET A 20 29.11 -5.30 3.03
N GLU A 21 30.06 -6.21 3.25
CA GLU A 21 29.84 -7.48 3.97
C GLU A 21 29.26 -7.26 5.38
N GLU A 22 29.79 -6.27 6.11
CA GLU A 22 29.30 -5.90 7.43
C GLU A 22 27.86 -5.39 7.38
N LYS A 23 27.52 -4.55 6.40
CA LYS A 23 26.15 -4.04 6.22
C LYS A 23 25.17 -5.15 5.83
N GLU A 24 25.57 -6.08 4.97
CA GLU A 24 24.75 -7.25 4.64
C GLU A 24 24.50 -8.12 5.87
N ARG A 25 25.54 -8.34 6.69
CA ARG A 25 25.47 -9.08 7.95
C ARG A 25 24.48 -8.41 8.90
N VAL A 26 24.61 -7.12 9.15
CA VAL A 26 23.71 -6.35 10.03
C VAL A 26 22.27 -6.38 9.53
N PHE A 27 22.03 -6.25 8.23
CA PHE A 27 20.69 -6.32 7.67
C PHE A 27 20.06 -7.70 7.95
N LYS A 28 20.79 -8.80 7.67
CA LYS A 28 20.31 -10.18 7.93
C LYS A 28 20.02 -10.41 9.42
N GLU A 29 20.95 -10.04 10.30
CA GLU A 29 20.79 -10.19 11.75
C GLU A 29 19.57 -9.43 12.27
N THR A 30 19.36 -8.20 11.76
CA THR A 30 18.19 -7.39 12.13
C THR A 30 16.90 -8.03 11.64
N VAL A 31 16.87 -8.58 10.42
CA VAL A 31 15.71 -9.30 9.89
C VAL A 31 15.36 -10.51 10.77
N GLU A 32 16.36 -11.31 11.14
CA GLU A 32 16.18 -12.47 12.01
C GLU A 32 15.67 -12.08 13.40
N GLU A 33 16.26 -11.04 13.98
CA GLU A 33 15.87 -10.53 15.29
C GLU A 33 14.43 -10.00 15.30
N CYS A 34 14.07 -9.17 14.32
CA CYS A 34 12.71 -8.65 14.15
C CYS A 34 11.70 -9.77 13.95
N SER A 35 12.03 -10.76 13.13
CA SER A 35 11.16 -11.92 12.88
C SER A 35 10.89 -12.71 14.17
N ARG A 36 11.93 -12.94 14.98
CA ARG A 36 11.79 -13.60 16.28
C ARG A 36 10.93 -12.79 17.25
N LYS A 37 11.11 -11.47 17.32
CA LYS A 37 10.33 -10.57 18.20
C LYS A 37 8.84 -10.51 17.82
N LEU A 38 8.54 -10.68 16.53
CA LEU A 38 7.17 -10.77 16.04
C LEU A 38 6.56 -12.17 16.16
N GLY A 39 7.31 -13.16 16.66
CA GLY A 39 6.83 -14.53 16.83
C GLY A 39 6.67 -15.28 15.51
N MET A 40 7.43 -14.92 14.48
CA MET A 40 7.41 -15.63 13.20
C MET A 40 8.09 -17.00 13.33
N ASP A 41 7.50 -18.02 12.73
CA ASP A 41 8.00 -19.40 12.67
C ASP A 41 9.38 -19.49 11.98
N ARG A 42 9.56 -18.70 10.92
CA ARG A 42 10.80 -18.62 10.15
C ARG A 42 11.05 -17.19 9.65
N PRO A 43 12.29 -16.68 9.71
CA PRO A 43 12.61 -15.38 9.12
C PRO A 43 12.47 -15.43 7.59
N PRO A 44 12.13 -14.30 6.94
CA PRO A 44 12.17 -14.22 5.48
C PRO A 44 13.62 -14.37 5.00
N LYS A 45 13.80 -14.91 3.78
CA LYS A 45 15.13 -14.92 3.16
C LYS A 45 15.53 -13.50 2.74
N VAL A 46 16.82 -13.18 2.76
CA VAL A 46 17.31 -11.89 2.28
C VAL A 46 18.18 -12.10 1.06
N HIS A 47 17.83 -11.45 -0.05
CA HIS A 47 18.57 -11.48 -1.31
C HIS A 47 19.14 -10.10 -1.61
N PHE A 48 20.44 -10.03 -1.90
CA PHE A 48 21.14 -8.78 -2.22
C PHE A 48 21.42 -8.75 -3.72
N THR A 49 20.95 -7.71 -4.41
CA THR A 49 21.09 -7.57 -5.87
C THR A 49 21.84 -6.30 -6.25
N ASP A 50 22.66 -6.38 -7.29
CA ASP A 50 23.35 -5.23 -7.88
C ASP A 50 22.49 -4.49 -8.91
N THR A 51 21.41 -5.12 -9.37
CA THR A 51 20.40 -4.53 -10.25
C THR A 51 19.10 -4.27 -9.48
N PRO A 52 18.37 -3.19 -9.82
CA PRO A 52 17.03 -2.97 -9.26
C PRO A 52 16.13 -4.15 -9.56
N CYS A 53 15.30 -4.52 -8.59
CA CYS A 53 14.35 -5.61 -8.78
C CYS A 53 13.27 -5.19 -9.79
N PRO A 54 12.93 -6.04 -10.78
CA PRO A 54 11.91 -5.70 -11.78
C PRO A 54 10.50 -5.57 -11.20
N PHE A 55 10.28 -6.05 -9.96
CA PHE A 55 8.99 -6.02 -9.29
C PHE A 55 8.87 -4.89 -8.25
N SER A 56 9.92 -4.08 -8.04
CA SER A 56 9.77 -2.91 -7.17
C SER A 56 8.80 -1.92 -7.82
N VAL A 57 7.84 -1.42 -7.04
CA VAL A 57 6.79 -0.53 -7.54
C VAL A 57 7.40 0.78 -8.05
N SER A 58 8.50 1.21 -7.43
CA SER A 58 9.39 2.23 -7.93
C SER A 58 10.46 1.59 -8.83
N LEU A 59 10.28 1.66 -10.15
CA LEU A 59 11.26 1.24 -11.14
C LEU A 59 12.55 2.05 -11.02
N GLY A 60 13.45 1.65 -10.11
CA GLY A 60 14.88 1.96 -10.16
C GLY A 60 15.43 3.03 -9.22
N GLU A 61 14.63 3.88 -8.56
CA GLU A 61 15.22 5.11 -7.98
C GLU A 61 15.08 5.30 -6.46
N THR A 62 14.06 4.81 -5.76
CA THR A 62 13.83 5.27 -4.36
C THR A 62 14.02 4.22 -3.28
N GLU A 63 13.58 2.98 -3.48
CA GLU A 63 13.62 1.98 -2.40
C GLU A 63 15.01 1.36 -2.18
N LEU A 64 15.41 1.19 -0.91
CA LEU A 64 16.63 0.48 -0.49
C LEU A 64 16.38 -1.04 -0.51
N ALA A 65 15.23 -1.44 -0.01
CA ALA A 65 14.75 -2.80 0.03
C ALA A 65 13.23 -2.80 -0.21
N HIS A 66 12.71 -3.94 -0.63
CA HIS A 66 11.28 -4.21 -0.71
C HIS A 66 11.03 -5.70 -0.53
N ILE A 67 9.80 -6.04 -0.19
CA ILE A 67 9.41 -7.41 0.11
C ILE A 67 8.64 -8.10 -1.02
N HIS A 68 9.02 -9.35 -1.29
CA HIS A 68 8.26 -10.28 -2.12
C HIS A 68 7.41 -11.19 -1.24
N TRP A 69 6.18 -10.77 -1.01
CA TRP A 69 5.19 -11.42 -0.17
C TRP A 69 5.00 -12.91 -0.48
N ASP A 70 4.70 -13.22 -1.74
CA ASP A 70 4.37 -14.58 -2.17
C ASP A 70 5.54 -15.55 -1.97
N ALA A 71 6.77 -15.06 -2.15
CA ALA A 71 7.99 -15.85 -2.04
C ALA A 71 8.67 -15.74 -0.67
N ARG A 72 8.14 -14.89 0.23
CA ARG A 72 8.62 -14.63 1.59
C ARG A 72 10.13 -14.33 1.63
N PHE A 73 10.57 -13.40 0.79
CA PHE A 73 11.93 -12.88 0.83
C PHE A 73 11.98 -11.37 0.67
N ILE A 74 13.02 -10.76 1.23
CA ILE A 74 13.33 -9.34 1.12
C ILE A 74 14.44 -9.18 0.08
N CYS A 75 14.23 -8.31 -0.90
CA CYS A 75 15.23 -7.96 -1.89
C CYS A 75 15.87 -6.63 -1.49
N VAL A 76 17.20 -6.58 -1.46
CA VAL A 76 17.97 -5.41 -1.03
C VAL A 76 18.89 -4.96 -2.16
N PHE A 77 18.86 -3.67 -2.50
CA PHE A 77 19.66 -3.11 -3.57
C PHE A 77 21.04 -2.67 -3.06
N ARG A 78 22.09 -3.44 -3.39
CA ARG A 78 23.46 -3.29 -2.87
C ARG A 78 24.03 -1.86 -3.02
N PRO A 79 23.90 -1.18 -4.17
CA PRO A 79 24.46 0.16 -4.34
C PRO A 79 23.88 1.22 -3.40
N LYS A 80 22.65 1.02 -2.92
CA LYS A 80 22.04 1.90 -1.91
C LYS A 80 22.41 1.51 -0.50
N LEU A 81 22.50 0.21 -0.22
CA LEU A 81 22.92 -0.28 1.09
C LEU A 81 24.28 0.30 1.50
N LEU A 82 25.21 0.38 0.53
CA LEU A 82 26.52 0.98 0.74
C LEU A 82 26.47 2.46 1.17
N LYS A 83 25.43 3.21 0.77
CA LYS A 83 25.25 4.63 1.11
C LYS A 83 24.50 4.88 2.42
N CYS A 84 23.76 3.89 2.93
CA CYS A 84 22.96 4.02 4.15
C CYS A 84 23.79 3.91 5.42
N THR A 85 23.33 4.53 6.51
CA THR A 85 23.92 4.30 7.83
C THR A 85 23.49 2.96 8.40
N ILE A 86 24.17 2.47 9.45
CA ILE A 86 23.76 1.23 10.13
C ILE A 86 22.36 1.35 10.74
N ASP A 87 21.97 2.54 11.19
CA ASP A 87 20.65 2.78 11.76
C ASP A 87 19.56 2.76 10.68
N ASP A 88 19.80 3.38 9.52
CA ASP A 88 18.88 3.32 8.37
C ASP A 88 18.67 1.87 7.89
N ILE A 89 19.75 1.08 7.90
CA ILE A 89 19.73 -0.35 7.55
C ILE A 89 18.83 -1.11 8.51
N LYS A 90 18.98 -0.88 9.82
CA LYS A 90 18.16 -1.53 10.84
C LYS A 90 16.69 -1.12 10.75
N GLU A 91 16.42 0.18 10.56
CA GLU A 91 15.07 0.70 10.39
C GLU A 91 14.40 0.11 9.14
N THR A 92 15.10 0.08 8.01
CA THR A 92 14.58 -0.51 6.77
C THR A 92 14.32 -2.00 6.93
N ALA A 93 15.23 -2.75 7.54
CA ALA A 93 15.02 -4.17 7.82
C ALA A 93 13.76 -4.40 8.68
N ALA A 94 13.54 -3.59 9.71
CA ALA A 94 12.33 -3.65 10.54
C ALA A 94 11.06 -3.29 9.75
N HIS A 95 11.12 -2.28 8.88
CA HIS A 95 10.03 -1.88 7.99
C HIS A 95 9.58 -3.04 7.09
N GLU A 96 10.53 -3.66 6.37
CA GLU A 96 10.24 -4.77 5.45
C GLU A 96 9.74 -6.01 6.19
N VAL A 97 10.29 -6.34 7.36
CA VAL A 97 9.79 -7.46 8.17
C VAL A 97 8.38 -7.18 8.68
N THR A 98 8.07 -5.95 9.07
CA THR A 98 6.72 -5.56 9.53
C THR A 98 5.70 -5.75 8.42
N HIS A 99 6.11 -5.50 7.16
CA HIS A 99 5.26 -5.78 6.03
C HIS A 99 4.77 -7.22 6.09
N LEU A 100 5.57 -8.26 6.34
CA LEU A 100 5.08 -9.67 6.40
C LEU A 100 3.82 -9.93 7.23
N ILE A 101 3.49 -9.10 8.22
CA ILE A 101 2.27 -9.19 9.02
C ILE A 101 1.20 -8.17 8.54
N ALA A 102 1.60 -6.97 8.13
CA ALA A 102 0.72 -5.88 7.74
C ALA A 102 1.03 -5.37 6.33
N SER A 103 0.15 -5.65 5.35
CA SER A 103 0.42 -5.38 3.93
C SER A 103 0.44 -3.93 3.51
N ASN A 104 -0.23 -3.10 4.28
CA ASN A 104 -0.25 -1.67 4.05
C ASN A 104 0.26 -0.96 5.31
N HIS A 105 0.64 0.31 5.18
CA HIS A 105 0.97 1.21 6.28
C HIS A 105 -0.27 1.60 7.11
N SER A 106 -0.96 0.60 7.66
CA SER A 106 -2.10 0.71 8.56
C SER A 106 -1.65 1.04 9.99
N ASP A 107 -2.59 1.38 10.88
CA ASP A 107 -2.28 1.61 12.30
C ASP A 107 -1.59 0.39 12.95
N MET A 108 -1.99 -0.82 12.55
CA MET A 108 -1.34 -2.06 12.98
C MET A 108 0.12 -2.14 12.53
N PHE A 109 0.42 -1.70 11.30
CA PHE A 109 1.80 -1.64 10.80
C PHE A 109 2.65 -0.72 11.68
N TYR A 110 2.18 0.51 11.93
CA TYR A 110 2.94 1.47 12.72
C TYR A 110 3.10 1.02 14.17
N ALA A 111 2.10 0.40 14.77
CA ALA A 111 2.20 -0.16 16.12
C ALA A 111 3.25 -1.27 16.21
N LEU A 112 3.32 -2.17 15.22
CA LEU A 112 4.33 -3.22 15.15
C LEU A 112 5.73 -2.65 14.89
N LEU A 113 5.84 -1.68 13.98
CA LEU A 113 7.11 -1.03 13.67
C LEU A 113 7.68 -0.29 14.89
N GLU A 114 6.84 0.44 15.63
CA GLU A 114 7.24 1.14 16.85
C GLU A 114 7.69 0.17 17.95
N LYS A 115 6.97 -0.96 18.09
CA LYS A 115 7.38 -2.06 18.97
C LYS A 115 8.76 -2.63 18.59
N LEU A 116 9.08 -2.71 17.30
CA LEU A 116 10.40 -3.15 16.86
C LEU A 116 11.48 -2.08 17.10
N LYS A 117 11.20 -0.80 16.78
CA LYS A 117 12.13 0.33 16.96
C LYS A 117 12.63 0.46 18.40
N THR A 118 11.71 0.41 19.36
CA THR A 118 12.04 0.44 20.79
C THR A 118 12.96 -0.68 21.24
N THR A 119 12.98 -1.79 20.50
CA THR A 119 13.82 -2.95 20.83
C THR A 119 15.13 -3.01 20.03
N ILE A 120 15.27 -2.22 18.97
CA ILE A 120 16.49 -2.16 18.12
C ILE A 120 17.44 -1.08 18.66
N TRP A 121 16.89 0.00 19.21
CA TRP A 121 17.70 1.07 19.79
C TRP A 121 18.45 0.55 21.03
N GLN A 122 19.78 0.50 20.93
CA GLN A 122 20.65 0.30 22.07
C GLN A 122 21.25 1.66 22.41
N PRO A 123 21.12 2.15 23.66
CA PRO A 123 21.84 3.35 24.06
C PRO A 123 23.34 3.14 23.83
N PRO A 124 24.08 4.16 23.36
CA PRO A 124 25.52 4.04 23.21
C PRO A 124 26.15 3.59 24.53
N GLY A 125 27.12 2.68 24.44
CA GLY A 125 27.84 2.15 25.59
C GLY A 125 28.48 3.28 26.39
N GLY A 126 27.83 3.63 27.49
CA GLY A 126 28.22 4.66 28.42
C GLY A 126 27.31 4.53 29.63
N THR A 127 27.85 4.67 30.82
CA THR A 127 27.03 4.73 32.03
C THR A 127 26.12 5.94 31.85
N VAL A 128 24.84 5.72 31.54
CA VAL A 128 23.84 6.73 31.80
C VAL A 128 23.85 6.85 33.33
N GLY A 129 24.66 7.79 33.82
CA GLY A 129 24.59 8.24 35.19
C GLY A 129 23.20 8.81 35.34
N ILE A 130 22.26 7.98 35.76
CA ILE A 130 21.04 8.46 36.38
C ILE A 130 21.54 9.00 37.73
N GLU A 131 22.13 10.20 37.72
CA GLU A 131 22.39 11.00 38.91
C GLU A 131 21.02 11.36 39.50
N GLY A 132 20.42 10.39 40.19
CA GLY A 132 19.00 10.43 40.46
C GLY A 132 18.45 9.15 41.07
N GLY A 133 19.20 8.52 41.97
CA GLY A 133 18.64 7.61 42.99
C GLY A 133 17.83 8.38 44.06
N GLY A 134 17.07 9.39 43.63
CA GLY A 134 16.30 10.28 44.50
C GLY A 134 14.86 10.31 44.03
N ALA A 135 14.06 9.36 44.54
CA ALA A 135 12.63 9.22 44.34
C ALA A 135 12.18 9.05 42.87
N SER A 136 11.37 8.02 42.64
CA SER A 136 10.44 7.95 41.51
C SER A 136 9.94 9.36 41.17
N PRO A 137 9.92 9.79 39.88
CA PRO A 137 9.38 11.09 39.55
C PRO A 137 8.03 11.16 40.22
N ILE A 138 7.90 12.14 41.13
CA ILE A 138 6.61 12.59 41.61
C ILE A 138 5.82 12.72 40.32
N TYR A 139 4.92 11.77 40.09
CA TYR A 139 3.98 11.75 39.00
C TYR A 139 3.16 13.01 39.29
N ASN A 140 3.62 14.14 38.76
CA ASN A 140 3.19 15.44 39.20
C ASN A 140 1.68 15.42 39.00
N ILE A 141 0.95 15.52 40.11
CA ILE A 141 -0.51 15.33 40.15
C ILE A 141 -1.16 16.26 39.11
N GLU A 142 -0.53 17.41 38.87
CA GLU A 142 -0.91 18.38 37.85
C GLU A 142 -0.73 17.85 36.42
N THR A 143 0.36 17.15 36.13
CA THR A 143 0.58 16.50 34.82
C THR A 143 -0.39 15.34 34.60
N LYS A 144 -0.70 14.56 35.64
CA LYS A 144 -1.73 13.51 35.56
C LYS A 144 -3.10 14.08 35.24
N LYS A 145 -3.50 15.13 35.97
CA LYS A 145 -4.79 15.81 35.74
C LYS A 145 -4.87 16.39 34.33
N LYS A 146 -3.79 16.97 33.83
CA LYS A 146 -3.72 17.52 32.46
C LYS A 146 -3.79 16.43 31.38
N ILE A 147 -3.24 15.25 31.63
CA ILE A 147 -3.36 14.09 30.73
C ILE A 147 -4.80 13.55 30.76
N GLU A 148 -5.41 13.41 31.93
CA GLU A 148 -6.80 12.96 32.07
C GLU A 148 -7.79 13.91 31.39
N GLU A 149 -7.57 15.23 31.48
CA GLU A 149 -8.38 16.23 30.79
C GLU A 149 -8.26 16.11 29.26
N ARG A 150 -7.02 15.99 28.74
CA ARG A 150 -6.80 15.77 27.31
C ARG A 150 -7.40 14.45 26.79
N LEU A 151 -7.41 13.39 27.61
CA LEU A 151 -8.02 12.13 27.24
C LEU A 151 -9.54 12.25 27.12
N LYS A 152 -10.19 13.01 28.01
CA LYS A 152 -11.62 13.30 27.93
C LYS A 152 -11.98 14.11 26.68
N ASP A 153 -11.16 15.10 26.32
CA ASP A 153 -11.36 15.89 25.10
C ASP A 153 -11.30 14.99 23.85
N ILE A 154 -10.33 14.08 23.79
CA ILE A 154 -10.18 13.11 22.68
C ILE A 154 -11.37 12.16 22.61
N GLU A 155 -11.82 11.63 23.76
CA GLU A 155 -12.98 10.74 23.84
C GLU A 155 -14.25 11.44 23.32
N TRP A 156 -14.43 12.71 23.69
CA TRP A 156 -15.57 13.50 23.24
C TRP A 156 -15.54 13.81 21.73
N ASP A 157 -14.36 14.10 21.17
CA ASP A 157 -14.20 14.29 19.72
C ASP A 157 -14.49 13.01 18.93
N LEU A 158 -14.08 11.84 19.45
CA LEU A 158 -14.39 10.54 18.84
C LEU A 158 -15.89 10.22 18.86
N GLU A 159 -16.58 10.54 19.96
CA GLU A 159 -18.04 10.37 20.06
C GLU A 159 -18.76 11.26 19.04
N ARG A 160 -18.36 12.54 18.94
CA ARG A 160 -18.89 13.48 17.94
C ARG A 160 -18.68 12.99 16.51
N GLU A 161 -17.49 12.47 16.18
CA GLU A 161 -17.22 11.96 14.84
C GLU A 161 -18.08 10.74 14.50
N LYS A 162 -18.36 9.86 15.48
CA LYS A 162 -19.29 8.74 15.32
C LYS A 162 -20.71 9.22 15.05
N ASP A 163 -21.20 10.20 15.81
CA ASP A 163 -22.52 10.77 15.64
C ASP A 163 -22.67 11.45 14.27
N GLU A 164 -21.66 12.21 13.84
CA GLU A 164 -21.66 12.82 12.49
C GLU A 164 -21.65 11.77 11.38
N LYS A 165 -20.87 10.68 11.53
CA LYS A 165 -20.87 9.56 10.58
C LYS A 165 -22.24 8.87 10.55
N ALA A 166 -22.84 8.62 11.71
CA ALA A 166 -24.17 8.02 11.82
C ALA A 166 -25.22 8.91 11.15
N GLN A 167 -25.18 10.23 11.39
CA GLN A 167 -26.09 11.19 10.76
C GLN A 167 -25.93 11.22 9.24
N ARG A 168 -24.69 11.21 8.71
CA ARG A 168 -24.44 11.13 7.25
C ARG A 168 -25.03 9.87 6.61
N VAL A 169 -24.97 8.73 7.32
CA VAL A 169 -25.58 7.47 6.87
C VAL A 169 -27.11 7.57 6.85
N LEU A 170 -27.71 8.13 7.91
CA LEU A 170 -29.17 8.35 7.98
C LEU A 170 -29.67 9.27 6.86
N ASP A 171 -28.99 10.39 6.62
CA ASP A 171 -29.32 11.33 5.53
C ASP A 171 -29.24 10.65 4.16
N THR A 172 -28.25 9.77 3.97
CA THR A 172 -28.10 9.01 2.72
C THR A 172 -29.26 8.03 2.53
N LEU A 173 -29.67 7.33 3.59
CA LEU A 173 -30.82 6.42 3.55
C LEU A 173 -32.12 7.17 3.25
N ASP A 174 -32.32 8.36 3.81
CA ASP A 174 -33.51 9.17 3.56
C ASP A 174 -33.58 9.68 2.11
N ARG A 175 -32.43 10.10 1.55
CA ARG A 175 -32.31 10.43 0.11
C ARG A 175 -32.65 9.24 -0.77
N MET A 176 -32.20 8.03 -0.41
CA MET A 176 -32.53 6.80 -1.15
C MET A 176 -34.03 6.46 -1.09
N LYS A 177 -34.66 6.58 0.08
CA LYS A 177 -36.11 6.38 0.24
C LYS A 177 -36.91 7.38 -0.60
N THR A 178 -36.53 8.65 -0.56
CA THR A 178 -37.18 9.72 -1.34
C THR A 178 -37.05 9.45 -2.85
N ALA A 179 -35.85 9.06 -3.31
CA ALA A 179 -35.62 8.71 -4.71
C ALA A 179 -36.44 7.49 -5.15
N HIS A 180 -36.56 6.47 -4.30
CA HIS A 180 -37.40 5.30 -4.56
C HIS A 180 -38.88 5.68 -4.72
N THR A 181 -39.42 6.47 -3.80
CA THR A 181 -40.82 6.96 -3.86
C THR A 181 -41.08 7.75 -5.14
N MET A 182 -40.17 8.65 -5.52
CA MET A 182 -40.28 9.42 -6.77
C MET A 182 -40.23 8.53 -8.02
N ARG A 183 -39.42 7.46 -8.03
CA ARG A 183 -39.42 6.46 -9.11
C ARG A 183 -40.76 5.71 -9.18
N SER A 184 -41.30 5.27 -8.03
CA SER A 184 -42.60 4.58 -7.99
C SER A 184 -43.75 5.46 -8.48
N LEU A 185 -43.71 6.77 -8.23
CA LEU A 185 -44.71 7.72 -8.73
C LEU A 185 -44.60 7.96 -10.24
N LYS A 186 -43.39 7.96 -10.82
CA LYS A 186 -43.20 8.07 -12.28
C LYS A 186 -43.79 6.87 -13.03
N ILE A 187 -43.66 5.66 -12.49
CA ILE A 187 -44.21 4.44 -13.10
C ILE A 187 -45.74 4.45 -13.14
N LYS A 188 -46.41 5.10 -12.17
CA LYS A 188 -47.88 5.21 -12.17
C LYS A 188 -48.42 6.23 -13.17
N LYS A 189 -47.64 7.24 -13.56
CA LYS A 189 -48.06 8.26 -14.55
C LYS A 189 -47.88 7.85 -16.01
N SER A 190 -47.20 6.74 -16.31
CA SER A 190 -47.01 6.26 -17.70
C SER A 190 -48.05 5.23 -18.15
N LYS A 191 -49.10 4.96 -17.36
CA LYS A 191 -50.28 4.19 -17.81
C LYS A 191 -51.34 5.12 -18.39
N THR A 192 -50.98 5.89 -19.41
CA THR A 192 -51.98 6.32 -20.41
C THR A 192 -52.19 5.13 -21.34
N PRO A 193 -53.42 4.62 -21.53
CA PRO A 193 -53.68 3.59 -22.52
C PRO A 193 -53.27 4.14 -23.89
N TYR A 194 -52.29 3.49 -24.53
CA TYR A 194 -51.96 3.76 -25.92
C TYR A 194 -53.20 3.45 -26.74
N PHE A 195 -53.95 4.49 -27.10
CA PHE A 195 -54.98 4.41 -28.12
C PHE A 195 -54.25 4.22 -29.46
N LEU A 196 -54.48 3.05 -30.07
CA LEU A 196 -53.97 2.68 -31.38
C LEU A 196 -54.52 3.63 -32.45
N SER A 197 -53.73 4.60 -32.87
CA SER A 197 -53.91 5.25 -34.16
C SER A 197 -52.55 5.31 -34.88
N LEU A 198 -52.35 4.31 -35.73
CA LEU A 198 -51.34 4.34 -36.80
C LEU A 198 -51.74 5.39 -37.84
N PRO A 199 -50.83 6.29 -38.25
CA PRO A 199 -50.82 6.78 -39.61
C PRO A 199 -49.72 6.05 -40.37
N ILE A 200 -50.17 5.20 -41.29
CA ILE A 200 -49.42 4.80 -42.48
C ILE A 200 -49.15 6.08 -43.27
N LEU A 201 -47.89 6.40 -43.54
CA LEU A 201 -47.56 7.21 -44.71
C LEU A 201 -46.09 7.03 -45.12
N ASP A 202 -45.96 6.27 -46.19
CA ASP A 202 -44.80 6.20 -47.07
C ASP A 202 -44.26 7.60 -47.38
N ARG A 203 -42.93 7.78 -47.31
CA ARG A 203 -42.22 8.67 -48.23
C ARG A 203 -40.74 8.30 -48.37
N PRO A 204 -40.18 8.53 -49.57
CA PRO A 204 -39.01 7.81 -50.05
C PRO A 204 -37.70 8.45 -49.62
N PHE A 205 -36.70 7.57 -49.58
CA PHE A 205 -35.28 7.87 -49.48
C PHE A 205 -34.84 8.72 -50.67
N ILE A 206 -34.53 10.00 -50.44
CA ILE A 206 -33.85 10.86 -51.41
C ILE A 206 -32.45 11.14 -50.87
N GLY A 207 -31.45 10.60 -51.57
CA GLY A 207 -30.07 10.98 -51.39
C GLY A 207 -29.83 12.41 -51.87
N GLN A 208 -29.21 13.22 -51.03
CA GLN A 208 -28.36 14.31 -51.49
C GLN A 208 -27.04 14.22 -50.74
N GLY A 209 -26.00 13.93 -51.51
CA GLY A 209 -24.64 14.14 -51.07
C GLY A 209 -24.27 15.62 -51.07
N GLU A 210 -23.01 15.80 -50.67
CA GLU A 210 -22.15 16.96 -50.91
C GLU A 210 -22.22 18.17 -49.96
N LYS A 211 -21.04 18.37 -49.35
CA LYS A 211 -20.41 19.67 -49.05
C LYS A 211 -20.86 20.36 -47.76
N MET A 212 -20.43 19.80 -46.63
CA MET A 212 -20.01 20.63 -45.49
C MET A 212 -18.55 20.35 -45.09
N THR A 213 -17.70 21.19 -45.69
CA THR A 213 -16.67 22.00 -45.00
C THR A 213 -15.47 21.28 -44.37
N GLN A 214 -14.51 20.99 -45.26
CA GLN A 214 -13.05 20.93 -45.04
C GLN A 214 -12.42 22.17 -44.37
N ARG A 215 -13.19 23.10 -43.79
CA ARG A 215 -12.66 24.32 -43.16
C ARG A 215 -12.23 24.13 -41.70
N LYS A 216 -12.71 23.07 -41.01
CA LYS A 216 -12.29 22.76 -39.63
C LYS A 216 -11.04 21.88 -39.50
N GLN A 217 -10.53 21.29 -40.58
CA GLN A 217 -9.32 20.46 -40.53
C GLN A 217 -8.01 21.24 -40.74
N ARG A 218 -8.06 22.51 -41.16
CA ARG A 218 -6.85 23.33 -41.36
C ARG A 218 -6.44 24.17 -40.15
N GLU A 219 -7.33 24.42 -39.18
CA GLU A 219 -6.95 25.13 -37.93
C GLU A 219 -6.27 24.23 -36.88
N VAL A 220 -6.31 22.90 -37.04
CA VAL A 220 -5.67 21.98 -36.08
C VAL A 220 -4.17 21.74 -36.40
N LYS A 221 -3.70 22.11 -37.60
CA LYS A 221 -2.31 21.85 -38.03
C LYS A 221 -1.33 23.02 -37.89
N ALA A 222 -1.75 24.18 -37.38
CA ALA A 222 -0.90 25.37 -37.26
C ALA A 222 -0.47 25.73 -35.82
N LYS A 223 -0.73 24.89 -34.81
CA LYS A 223 -0.20 25.08 -33.44
C LYS A 223 0.95 24.11 -33.18
N VAL A 224 2.11 24.54 -33.65
CA VAL A 224 3.43 23.93 -33.48
C VAL A 224 3.90 24.04 -32.02
N ARG A 225 4.45 22.93 -31.52
CA ARG A 225 5.44 22.75 -30.43
C ARG A 225 5.06 23.10 -28.98
N ALA A 226 4.75 22.04 -28.24
CA ALA A 226 5.40 21.72 -26.96
C ALA A 226 5.45 20.18 -26.84
N PRO A 227 6.53 19.57 -26.29
CA PRO A 227 6.62 18.12 -26.14
C PRO A 227 5.52 17.66 -25.17
N ARG A 228 4.56 16.89 -25.67
CA ARG A 228 3.51 16.27 -24.85
C ARG A 228 4.09 15.00 -24.22
N ALA A 229 3.93 14.94 -22.90
CA ALA A 229 4.23 13.79 -22.05
C ALA A 229 3.64 12.47 -22.58
N PRO A 230 4.27 11.32 -22.29
CA PRO A 230 3.80 10.03 -22.75
C PRO A 230 2.39 9.74 -22.27
N THR A 231 1.55 9.37 -23.24
CA THR A 231 0.16 8.95 -23.10
C THR A 231 0.04 7.72 -22.20
N LYS A 232 -0.90 7.78 -21.25
CA LYS A 232 -1.35 6.67 -20.41
C LYS A 232 -1.60 5.42 -21.26
N LEU A 233 -0.85 4.36 -20.99
CA LEU A 233 -1.13 3.01 -21.46
C LEU A 233 -2.46 2.54 -20.84
N GLU A 234 -3.40 2.21 -21.71
CA GLU A 234 -4.73 1.71 -21.40
C GLU A 234 -4.59 0.31 -20.76
N LYS A 235 -4.78 0.20 -19.44
CA LYS A 235 -4.94 -1.09 -18.74
C LYS A 235 -6.27 -1.72 -19.18
N LYS A 236 -6.24 -2.73 -20.05
CA LYS A 236 -7.45 -3.44 -20.49
C LYS A 236 -7.43 -4.96 -20.28
N ASP A 237 -6.33 -5.55 -19.81
CA ASP A 237 -6.17 -7.01 -19.87
C ASP A 237 -6.35 -7.75 -18.52
N ASP A 238 -6.39 -7.04 -17.39
CA ASP A 238 -6.49 -7.68 -16.06
C ASP A 238 -7.87 -8.32 -15.81
N THR A 239 -8.92 -7.79 -16.43
CA THR A 239 -10.31 -8.29 -16.28
C THR A 239 -10.50 -9.67 -16.92
N ILE A 240 -9.80 -9.96 -18.01
CA ILE A 240 -9.93 -11.24 -18.72
C ILE A 240 -9.21 -12.35 -17.93
N ALA A 241 -8.03 -12.04 -17.37
CA ALA A 241 -7.29 -12.98 -16.52
C ALA A 241 -8.11 -13.39 -15.28
N PHE A 242 -8.81 -12.44 -14.65
CA PHE A 242 -9.67 -12.71 -13.51
C PHE A 242 -10.86 -13.62 -13.86
N LEU A 243 -11.50 -13.39 -15.01
CA LEU A 243 -12.62 -14.23 -15.46
C LEU A 243 -12.19 -15.66 -15.78
N ILE A 244 -11.01 -15.85 -16.39
CA ILE A 244 -10.46 -17.19 -16.67
C ILE A 244 -10.18 -17.94 -15.36
N LEU A 245 -9.57 -17.27 -14.37
CA LEU A 245 -9.29 -17.87 -13.06
C LEU A 245 -10.58 -18.29 -12.34
N LEU A 246 -11.62 -17.46 -12.40
CA LEU A 246 -12.92 -17.75 -11.79
C LEU A 246 -13.59 -18.98 -12.42
N VAL A 247 -13.50 -19.14 -13.74
CA VAL A 247 -14.05 -20.32 -14.44
C VAL A 247 -13.32 -21.60 -14.04
N ILE A 248 -11.99 -21.56 -13.90
CA ILE A 248 -11.19 -22.73 -13.46
C ILE A 248 -11.60 -23.17 -12.04
N ILE A 249 -11.77 -22.22 -11.12
CA ILE A 249 -12.20 -22.53 -9.74
C ILE A 249 -13.59 -23.19 -9.74
N ILE A 250 -14.54 -22.67 -10.52
CA ILE A 250 -15.88 -23.25 -10.64
C ILE A 250 -15.82 -24.68 -11.17
N LEU A 251 -15.02 -24.95 -12.20
CA LEU A 251 -14.86 -26.31 -12.76
C LEU A 251 -14.27 -27.30 -11.76
N VAL A 252 -13.29 -26.88 -10.96
CA VAL A 252 -12.70 -27.72 -9.90
C VAL A 252 -13.74 -28.03 -8.82
N LEU A 253 -14.54 -27.04 -8.40
CA LEU A 253 -15.60 -27.24 -7.41
C LEU A 253 -16.69 -28.18 -7.93
N ILE A 254 -17.11 -28.01 -9.18
CA ILE A 254 -18.09 -28.91 -9.83
C ILE A 254 -17.55 -30.34 -9.89
N SER A 255 -16.29 -30.51 -10.29
CA SER A 255 -15.63 -31.83 -10.34
C SER A 255 -15.63 -32.50 -8.96
N TRP A 256 -15.27 -31.74 -7.91
CA TRP A 256 -15.27 -32.25 -6.53
C TRP A 256 -16.66 -32.66 -6.06
N TYR A 257 -17.69 -31.88 -6.36
CA TYR A 257 -19.07 -32.18 -5.93
C TYR A 257 -19.73 -33.30 -6.74
N LEU A 258 -19.39 -33.47 -8.02
CA LEU A 258 -20.02 -34.46 -8.88
C LEU A 258 -19.30 -35.81 -8.91
N LEU A 259 -17.98 -35.87 -8.70
CA LEU A 259 -17.24 -37.15 -8.70
C LEU A 259 -17.77 -38.18 -7.69
N PRO A 260 -18.07 -37.82 -6.42
CA PRO A 260 -18.52 -38.77 -5.41
C PRO A 260 -19.86 -39.42 -5.76
N SER A 261 -20.74 -38.67 -6.45
CA SER A 261 -22.09 -39.14 -6.84
C SER A 261 -22.08 -40.08 -8.03
N ILE A 262 -20.97 -40.14 -8.79
CA ILE A 262 -20.81 -41.05 -9.95
C ILE A 262 -20.11 -42.35 -9.52
N LEU A 263 -19.38 -42.33 -8.40
CA LEU A 263 -18.61 -43.46 -7.88
C LEU A 263 -19.36 -44.32 -6.84
N GLN A 264 -20.63 -44.00 -6.54
CA GLN A 264 -21.54 -44.81 -5.71
C GLN A 264 -22.60 -45.48 -6.59
#